data_AF-C7RB08-F1
#
_entry.id   AF-C7RB08-F1
#
_cell.length_a   1.000
_cell.length_b   1.000
_cell.length_c   1.000
_cell.angle_alpha   90.00
_cell.angle_beta   90.00
_cell.angle_gamma   90.00
#
_symmetry.space_group_name_H-M   'P 1'
#
loop_
_entity.id
_entity.type
_entity.pdbx_description
1 polymer ?
#
loop_
_entity_poly.entity_id
_entity_poly.type
_entity_poly.pdbx_seq_one_letter_code
_entity_poly.pdbx_strand_id
1 'polypeptide(L)'
;MAIKIIDCHIENCGTGISTDGSVQIDISGTKIIGCKKAIEHRDPPGALQSLGLPENTPPNLLVEALEVLLKTQEQGPEKSAEAVSKTRLFEWLGGISNATSILANLVALQQSGFVQKLLSMLPK
;
A
#
# COMPACT_ATOMS: atom_id res chain seq x y z
N MET A 1 21.24 1.33 -4.06
CA MET A 1 22.01 2.35 -4.81
C MET A 1 21.19 3.63 -4.75
N ALA A 2 21.75 4.75 -4.27
CA ALA A 2 20.97 5.97 -4.08
C ALA A 2 20.97 6.82 -5.36
N ILE A 3 19.81 7.32 -5.76
CA ILE A 3 19.70 8.29 -6.86
C ILE A 3 20.05 9.67 -6.31
N LYS A 4 21.00 10.35 -6.94
CA LYS A 4 21.42 11.70 -6.55
C LYS A 4 20.88 12.72 -7.53
N ILE A 5 20.15 13.72 -7.04
CA ILE A 5 19.61 14.84 -7.81
C ILE A 5 20.26 16.10 -7.25
N ILE A 6 21.31 16.58 -7.90
CA ILE A 6 22.15 17.68 -7.41
C ILE A 6 22.09 18.84 -8.40
N ASP A 7 21.88 20.06 -7.90
CA ASP A 7 21.90 21.33 -8.66
C ASP A 7 20.98 21.34 -9.89
N CYS A 8 19.83 20.67 -9.81
CA CYS A 8 18.88 20.60 -10.92
C CYS A 8 17.88 21.75 -10.90
N HIS A 9 17.34 22.11 -12.07
CA HIS A 9 16.24 23.05 -12.19
C HIS A 9 15.05 22.36 -12.86
N ILE A 10 13.97 22.19 -12.12
CA ILE A 10 12.73 21.54 -12.56
C ILE A 10 11.62 22.59 -12.52
N GLU A 11 11.01 22.89 -13.67
CA GLU A 11 9.99 23.93 -13.72
C GLU A 11 8.76 23.52 -14.56
N ASN A 12 7.59 24.07 -14.19
CA ASN A 12 6.34 23.99 -14.96
C ASN A 12 5.84 22.56 -15.29
N CYS A 13 6.13 21.59 -14.43
CA CYS A 13 5.73 20.18 -14.60
C CYS A 13 4.49 19.79 -13.77
N GLY A 14 3.83 18.69 -14.11
CA GLY A 14 2.80 18.10 -13.25
C GLY A 14 3.40 17.65 -11.89
N THR A 15 4.39 16.77 -11.94
CA THR A 15 5.13 16.26 -10.80
C THR A 15 6.62 16.48 -11.02
N GLY A 16 7.33 17.11 -10.08
CA GLY A 16 8.74 17.44 -10.21
C GLY A 16 9.65 16.22 -10.13
N ILE A 17 9.56 15.46 -9.04
CA ILE A 17 10.31 14.21 -8.84
C ILE A 17 9.30 13.09 -8.53
N SER A 18 9.31 11.99 -9.28
CA SER A 18 8.43 10.84 -9.05
C SER A 18 9.25 9.56 -8.91
N THR A 19 9.12 8.90 -7.77
CA THR A 19 9.98 7.79 -7.33
C THR A 19 9.14 6.68 -6.74
N ASP A 20 9.55 5.43 -6.96
CA ASP A 20 9.01 4.31 -6.21
C ASP A 20 9.63 4.27 -4.80
N GLY A 21 8.84 3.84 -3.81
CA GLY A 21 9.25 3.81 -2.39
C GLY A 21 10.47 2.95 -2.04
N SER A 22 11.02 2.21 -3.00
CA SER A 22 12.15 1.30 -2.76
C SER A 22 13.53 1.94 -3.00
N VAL A 23 13.58 3.19 -3.47
CA VAL A 23 14.84 3.86 -3.82
C VAL A 23 15.16 5.01 -2.86
N GLN A 24 16.39 5.00 -2.35
CA GLN A 24 16.95 6.10 -1.57
C GLN A 24 17.31 7.27 -2.51
N ILE A 25 16.84 8.48 -2.20
CA ILE A 25 17.11 9.67 -3.01
C ILE A 25 17.82 10.72 -2.17
N ASP A 26 18.90 11.26 -2.71
CA ASP A 26 19.64 12.38 -2.15
C ASP A 26 19.45 13.60 -3.06
N ILE A 27 18.84 14.67 -2.52
CA ILE A 27 18.52 15.88 -3.28
C ILE A 27 19.26 17.05 -2.66
N SER A 28 20.11 17.72 -3.44
CA SER A 28 20.90 18.87 -2.98
C SER A 28 20.91 19.99 -4.02
N GLY A 29 20.79 21.25 -3.61
CA GLY A 29 20.89 22.40 -4.54
C GLY A 29 19.83 22.49 -5.65
N THR A 30 18.77 21.68 -5.60
CA THR A 30 17.78 21.59 -6.68
C THR A 30 16.62 22.57 -6.48
N LYS A 31 16.20 23.26 -7.55
CA LYS A 31 15.04 24.17 -7.57
C LYS A 31 13.87 23.51 -8.30
N ILE A 32 12.70 23.48 -7.66
CA ILE A 32 11.44 22.99 -8.25
C ILE A 32 10.42 24.13 -8.22
N ILE A 33 10.01 24.63 -9.38
CA ILE A 33 9.20 25.86 -9.50
C ILE A 33 7.98 25.63 -10.41
N GLY A 34 6.78 26.04 -9.96
CA GLY A 34 5.58 25.95 -10.81
C GLY A 34 5.09 24.53 -11.08
N CYS A 35 5.46 23.55 -10.25
CA CYS A 35 4.92 22.19 -10.34
C CYS A 35 3.63 22.02 -9.53
N LYS A 36 2.70 21.15 -9.96
CA LYS A 36 1.52 20.79 -9.14
C LYS A 36 1.92 19.97 -7.91
N LYS A 37 2.93 19.10 -8.05
CA LYS A 37 3.56 18.35 -6.95
C LYS A 37 5.08 18.46 -7.06
N ALA A 38 5.77 18.83 -5.98
CA ALA A 38 7.22 18.96 -6.00
C ALA A 38 7.92 17.59 -5.98
N ILE A 39 7.55 16.75 -5.02
CA ILE A 39 8.06 15.38 -4.88
C ILE A 39 6.86 14.47 -4.68
N GLU A 40 6.77 13.42 -5.47
CA GLU A 40 5.79 12.35 -5.36
C GLU A 40 6.53 11.05 -5.07
N HIS A 41 6.42 10.63 -3.82
CA HIS A 41 6.79 9.28 -3.43
C HIS A 41 5.60 8.38 -3.80
N ARG A 42 5.74 7.64 -4.90
CA ARG A 42 4.79 6.60 -5.24
C ARG A 42 5.10 5.42 -4.34
N ASP A 43 4.21 5.18 -3.38
CA ASP A 43 4.08 3.83 -2.83
C ASP A 43 4.08 2.85 -4.01
N PRO A 44 4.87 1.77 -3.95
CA PRO A 44 5.00 0.85 -5.07
C PRO A 44 3.60 0.53 -5.61
N PRO A 45 3.34 0.77 -6.91
CA PRO A 45 2.04 0.48 -7.47
C PRO A 45 1.75 -1.00 -7.25
N GLY A 46 0.69 -1.26 -6.50
CA GLY A 46 -0.07 -2.47 -6.68
C GLY A 46 0.04 -3.56 -5.63
N ALA A 47 0.47 -3.31 -4.39
CA ALA A 47 0.20 -4.31 -3.35
C ALA A 47 -1.32 -4.39 -3.07
N LEU A 48 -1.99 -3.23 -2.98
CA LEU A 48 -3.44 -3.13 -2.76
C LEU A 48 -4.26 -3.37 -4.04
N GLN A 49 -3.79 -2.89 -5.19
CA GLN A 49 -4.45 -3.19 -6.46
C GLN A 49 -4.29 -4.68 -6.85
N SER A 50 -3.15 -5.33 -6.54
CA SER A 50 -3.03 -6.79 -6.72
C SER A 50 -3.93 -7.57 -5.78
N LEU A 51 -4.30 -6.99 -4.64
CA LEU A 51 -5.31 -7.55 -3.74
C LEU A 51 -6.73 -7.41 -4.27
N GLY A 52 -6.95 -6.61 -5.32
CA GLY A 52 -8.28 -6.29 -5.83
C GLY A 52 -9.02 -5.26 -4.98
N LEU A 53 -8.30 -4.54 -4.11
CA LEU A 53 -8.88 -3.50 -3.26
C LEU A 53 -9.14 -2.23 -4.09
N PRO A 54 -10.28 -1.54 -3.87
CA PRO A 54 -10.55 -0.24 -4.46
C PRO A 54 -9.43 0.77 -4.16
N GLU A 55 -9.20 1.70 -5.09
CA GLU A 55 -8.20 2.77 -4.92
C GLU A 55 -8.54 3.71 -3.76
N ASN A 56 -9.83 3.82 -3.42
CA ASN A 56 -10.33 4.59 -2.29
C ASN A 56 -10.41 3.78 -0.98
N THR A 57 -9.77 2.61 -0.91
CA THR A 57 -9.77 1.79 0.31
C THR A 57 -9.07 2.55 1.43
N PRO A 58 -9.75 2.85 2.54
CA PRO A 58 -9.13 3.56 3.65
C PRO A 58 -8.03 2.71 4.30
N PRO A 59 -6.82 3.25 4.49
CA PRO A 59 -5.67 2.48 4.96
C PRO A 59 -5.87 1.92 6.38
N ASN A 60 -6.59 2.64 7.24
CA ASN A 60 -6.91 2.18 8.61
C ASN A 60 -7.71 0.87 8.65
N LEU A 61 -8.67 0.70 7.73
CA LEU A 61 -9.48 -0.53 7.68
C LEU A 61 -8.63 -1.70 7.20
N LEU A 62 -7.72 -1.43 6.27
CA LEU A 62 -6.81 -2.44 5.76
C LEU A 62 -5.82 -2.91 6.83
N VAL A 63 -5.24 -1.98 7.59
CA VAL A 63 -4.34 -2.30 8.71
C VAL A 63 -5.04 -3.21 9.70
N GLU A 64 -6.28 -2.89 10.09
CA GLU A 64 -7.11 -3.73 10.98
C GLU A 64 -7.26 -5.15 10.42
N ALA A 65 -7.61 -5.28 9.14
CA ALA A 65 -7.77 -6.57 8.49
C ALA A 65 -6.47 -7.39 8.44
N LEU A 66 -5.35 -6.76 8.12
CA LEU A 66 -4.03 -7.39 8.06
C LEU A 66 -3.52 -7.80 9.46
N GLU A 67 -3.80 -7.00 10.49
CA GLU A 67 -3.47 -7.33 11.88
C GLU A 67 -4.27 -8.54 12.38
N VAL A 68 -5.57 -8.60 12.06
CA VAL A 68 -6.41 -9.77 12.37
C VAL A 68 -5.85 -11.01 11.67
N LEU A 69 -5.50 -10.89 10.39
CA LEU A 69 -4.87 -11.93 9.59
C LEU A 69 -3.60 -12.49 10.25
N LEU A 70 -2.72 -11.61 10.77
CA LEU A 70 -1.53 -12.02 11.50
C LEU A 70 -1.85 -12.74 12.80
N LYS A 71 -2.80 -12.24 13.58
CA LYS A 71 -3.20 -12.86 14.85
C LYS A 71 -3.82 -14.24 14.65
N THR A 72 -4.47 -14.45 13.52
CA THR A 72 -5.06 -15.75 13.17
C THR A 72 -4.14 -16.64 12.34
N GLN A 73 -2.91 -16.19 12.03
CA GLN A 73 -1.97 -16.93 11.19
C GLN A 73 -1.71 -18.34 11.72
N GLU A 74 -1.58 -18.48 13.04
CA GLU A 74 -1.34 -19.74 13.73
C GLU A 74 -2.59 -20.63 13.84
N GLN A 75 -3.77 -20.07 13.58
CA GLN A 75 -5.06 -20.76 13.69
C GLN A 75 -5.52 -21.43 12.39
N GLY A 76 -4.78 -21.23 11.30
CA GLY A 76 -5.07 -21.79 9.99
C GLY A 76 -5.89 -20.86 9.08
N PRO A 77 -5.89 -21.14 7.76
CA PRO A 77 -6.47 -20.27 6.74
C PRO A 77 -8.00 -20.12 6.86
N GLU A 78 -8.71 -21.15 7.31
CA GLU A 78 -10.17 -21.11 7.48
C GLU A 78 -10.60 -20.15 8.59
N LYS A 79 -9.95 -20.22 9.75
CA LYS A 79 -10.21 -19.29 10.86
C LYS A 79 -9.76 -17.87 10.54
N SER A 80 -8.68 -17.74 9.77
CA SER A 80 -8.21 -16.44 9.30
C SER A 80 -9.22 -15.78 8.36
N ALA A 81 -9.75 -16.54 7.39
CA ALA A 81 -10.80 -16.05 6.50
C ALA A 81 -12.05 -15.60 7.28
N GLU A 82 -12.47 -16.38 8.28
CA GLU A 82 -13.64 -16.04 9.11
C GLU A 82 -13.40 -14.79 9.98
N ALA A 83 -12.20 -14.64 10.56
CA ALA A 83 -11.88 -13.48 11.38
C ALA A 83 -11.79 -12.19 10.53
N VAL A 84 -11.20 -12.29 9.36
CA VAL A 84 -10.99 -11.15 8.45
C VAL A 84 -12.30 -10.71 7.79
N SER A 85 -13.17 -11.65 7.45
CA SER A 85 -14.51 -11.32 6.90
C SER A 85 -15.42 -10.59 7.90
N LYS A 86 -15.11 -10.64 9.19
CA LYS A 86 -15.81 -9.89 10.26
C LYS A 86 -15.20 -8.49 10.52
N THR A 87 -14.16 -8.09 9.78
CA THR A 87 -13.52 -6.79 9.97
C THR A 87 -14.28 -5.68 9.27
N ARG A 88 -14.03 -4.44 9.71
CA ARG A 88 -14.66 -3.25 9.13
C ARG A 88 -14.28 -3.03 7.67
N LEU A 89 -13.12 -3.55 7.25
CA LEU A 89 -12.75 -3.59 5.84
C LEU A 89 -13.80 -4.35 5.04
N PHE A 90 -14.20 -5.54 5.48
CA PHE A 90 -15.19 -6.35 4.77
C PHE A 90 -16.61 -5.81 4.89
N GLU A 91 -16.96 -5.14 6.00
CA GLU A 91 -18.20 -4.37 6.07
C GLU A 91 -18.23 -3.22 5.05
N TRP A 92 -17.10 -2.53 4.87
CA TRP A 92 -16.96 -1.47 3.86
C TRP A 92 -16.93 -2.02 2.43
N LEU A 93 -16.26 -3.16 2.22
CA LEU A 93 -16.24 -3.88 0.94
C LEU A 93 -17.55 -4.63 0.66
N GLY A 94 -18.50 -4.72 1.60
CA GLY A 94 -19.73 -5.49 1.46
C GLY A 94 -20.62 -5.06 0.27
N GLY A 95 -20.35 -3.90 -0.33
CA GLY A 95 -20.99 -3.41 -1.54
C GLY A 95 -20.27 -3.71 -2.86
N ILE A 96 -19.10 -4.35 -2.86
CA ILE A 96 -18.33 -4.66 -4.08
C ILE A 96 -18.35 -6.15 -4.43
N SER A 97 -18.53 -6.45 -5.72
CA SER A 97 -18.71 -7.82 -6.25
C SER A 97 -17.54 -8.78 -6.03
N ASN A 98 -16.39 -8.29 -5.56
CA ASN A 98 -15.13 -9.05 -5.47
C ASN A 98 -14.66 -9.31 -4.03
N ALA A 99 -15.50 -9.06 -3.00
CA ALA A 99 -15.12 -9.26 -1.60
C ALA A 99 -14.54 -10.66 -1.34
N THR A 100 -15.14 -11.72 -1.87
CA THR A 100 -14.67 -13.11 -1.71
C THR A 100 -13.28 -13.33 -2.34
N SER A 101 -13.01 -12.72 -3.49
CA SER A 101 -11.70 -12.79 -4.16
C SER A 101 -10.63 -12.04 -3.37
N ILE A 102 -10.98 -10.88 -2.79
CA ILE A 102 -10.09 -10.11 -1.91
C ILE A 102 -9.75 -10.94 -0.67
N LEU A 103 -10.72 -11.63 -0.09
CA LEU A 103 -10.51 -12.52 1.07
C LEU A 103 -9.54 -13.65 0.74
N ALA A 104 -9.76 -14.33 -0.39
CA ALA A 104 -8.88 -15.41 -0.84
C ALA A 104 -7.44 -14.91 -1.07
N ASN A 105 -7.29 -13.75 -1.69
CA ASN A 105 -5.98 -13.12 -1.91
C ASN A 105 -5.29 -12.75 -0.60
N LEU A 106 -6.02 -12.18 0.37
CA LEU A 106 -5.48 -11.83 1.68
C LEU A 106 -4.99 -13.06 2.44
N VAL A 107 -5.79 -14.12 2.48
CA VAL A 107 -5.41 -15.40 3.13
C VAL A 107 -4.22 -16.04 2.41
N ALA A 108 -4.14 -15.94 1.09
CA ALA A 108 -2.98 -16.40 0.33
C ALA A 108 -1.71 -15.58 0.65
N LEU A 109 -1.83 -14.27 0.86
CA LEU A 109 -0.71 -13.42 1.30
C LEU A 109 -0.22 -13.76 2.70
N GLN A 110 -1.10 -14.26 3.57
CA GLN A 110 -0.72 -14.75 4.90
C GLN A 110 0.33 -15.86 4.80
N GLN A 111 0.13 -16.77 3.83
CA GLN A 111 1.02 -17.91 3.64
C GLN A 111 2.36 -17.53 3.03
N SER A 112 2.44 -16.41 2.32
CA SER A 112 3.67 -15.92 1.69
C SER A 112 4.52 -15.03 2.61
N GLY A 113 4.05 -14.70 3.83
CA GLY A 113 4.72 -13.77 4.74
C GLY A 113 4.68 -12.31 4.28
N PHE A 114 3.98 -12.01 3.18
CA PHE A 114 3.90 -10.66 2.62
C PHE A 114 3.07 -9.70 3.49
N VAL A 115 2.17 -10.21 4.33
CA VAL A 115 1.33 -9.40 5.25
C VAL A 115 2.18 -8.53 6.19
N GLN A 116 3.28 -9.05 6.73
CA GLN A 116 4.18 -8.30 7.61
C GLN A 116 4.88 -7.16 6.87
N LYS A 117 5.23 -7.41 5.60
CA LYS A 117 5.86 -6.42 4.72
C LYS A 117 4.89 -5.32 4.34
N LEU A 118 3.63 -5.67 4.06
CA LEU A 118 2.53 -4.74 3.81
C LEU A 118 2.26 -3.82 4.99
N LEU A 119 2.15 -4.38 6.20
CA LEU A 119 1.93 -3.58 7.41
C LEU A 119 3.08 -2.63 7.72
N SER A 120 4.30 -2.98 7.29
CA SER A 120 5.47 -2.10 7.44
C SER A 120 5.52 -0.99 6.38
N MET A 121 4.74 -1.11 5.29
CA MET A 121 4.65 -0.13 4.21
C MET A 121 3.43 0.79 4.34
N LEU A 122 2.38 0.37 5.05
CA LEU A 122 1.19 1.17 5.24
C LEU A 122 1.43 2.28 6.30
N PRO A 123 0.98 3.52 6.05
CA PRO A 123 1.06 4.58 7.05
C PRO A 123 0.18 4.20 8.26
N LYS A 124 0.76 4.30 9.46
CA LYS A 124 0.07 4.11 10.74
C LYS A 124 -0.81 5.29 11.10
#